data_AF-A0A140L541-F1
#
_entry.id   AF-A0A140L541-F1
#
_cell.length_a   1.000
_cell.length_b   1.000
_cell.length_c   1.000
_cell.angle_alpha   90.00
_cell.angle_beta   90.00
_cell.angle_gamma   90.00
#
_symmetry.space_group_name_H-M   'P 1'
#
loop_
_entity.id
_entity.type
_entity.pdbx_description
1 polymer ?
#
loop_
_entity_poly.entity_id
_entity_poly.type
_entity_poly.pdbx_seq_one_letter_code
_entity_poly.pdbx_strand_id
1 'polypeptide(L)' 'MTDNAKERLAARINEVRSRLEQLMMDKNMGTDEEVVILSQMLDELIIRYYKESSLGEKEDVS' A
#
# COMPACT_ATOMS: atom_id res chain seq x y z
N MET A 1 -9.47 13.22 -17.19
CA MET A 1 -8.27 12.61 -16.57
C MET A 1 -8.72 11.97 -15.27
N THR A 2 -9.25 10.75 -15.32
CA THR A 2 -9.50 9.94 -14.12
C THR A 2 -8.17 9.38 -13.70
N ASP A 3 -7.42 10.23 -13.02
CA ASP A 3 -6.19 9.94 -12.33
C ASP A 3 -6.50 8.76 -11.40
N ASN A 4 -5.99 7.57 -11.77
CA ASN A 4 -6.56 6.29 -11.39
C ASN A 4 -6.27 6.04 -9.90
N ALA A 5 -7.32 6.01 -9.08
CA ALA A 5 -7.20 5.78 -7.63
C ALA A 5 -6.37 4.52 -7.33
N LYS A 6 -6.46 3.50 -8.20
CA LYS A 6 -5.66 2.28 -8.14
C LYS A 6 -4.17 2.52 -8.38
N GLU A 7 -3.80 3.37 -9.33
CA GLU A 7 -2.40 3.74 -9.60
C GLU A 7 -1.79 4.51 -8.43
N ARG A 8 -2.57 5.42 -7.81
CA ARG A 8 -2.15 6.12 -6.59
C ARG A 8 -1.94 5.18 -5.41
N LEU A 9 -2.83 4.20 -5.24
CA LEU A 9 -2.68 3.17 -4.20
C LEU A 9 -1.44 2.29 -4.45
N ALA A 10 -1.19 1.88 -5.70
CA ALA A 10 0.00 1.12 -6.06
C ALA A 10 1.30 1.89 -5.76
N ALA A 11 1.35 3.18 -6.14
CA ALA A 11 2.50 4.02 -5.85
C ALA A 11 2.76 4.14 -4.34
N ARG A 12 1.68 4.32 -3.55
CA ARG A 12 1.78 4.42 -2.08
C ARG A 12 2.23 3.10 -1.44
N ILE A 13 1.74 1.95 -1.92
CA ILE A 13 2.19 0.62 -1.46
C ILE A 13 3.70 0.46 -1.67
N ASN A 14 4.21 0.86 -2.85
CA ASN A 14 5.63 0.75 -3.17
C ASN A 14 6.50 1.68 -2.31
N GLU A 15 6.04 2.89 -2.01
CA GLU A 15 6.73 3.82 -1.11
C GLU A 15 6.88 3.22 0.30
N VAL A 16 5.78 2.67 0.85
CA VAL A 16 5.77 2.08 2.19
C VAL A 16 6.63 0.82 2.26
N ARG A 17 6.60 -0.04 1.23
CA ARG A 17 7.52 -1.19 1.12
C ARG A 17 8.97 -0.77 1.10
N SER A 18 9.31 0.22 0.27
CA SER A 18 10.70 0.70 0.16
C SER A 18 11.19 1.25 1.51
N ARG A 19 10.33 1.94 2.25
CA ARG A 19 10.65 2.43 3.60
C ARG A 19 10.86 1.28 4.59
N LEU A 20 9.99 0.26 4.59
CA LEU A 20 10.16 -0.93 5.42
C LEU A 20 11.46 -1.67 5.10
N GLU A 21 11.79 -1.83 3.82
CA GLU A 21 13.05 -2.45 3.37
C GLU A 21 14.27 -1.66 3.85
N GLN A 22 14.23 -0.33 3.76
CA GLN A 22 15.29 0.53 4.29
C GLN A 22 15.47 0.37 5.81
N LEU A 23 14.36 0.35 6.57
CA LEU A 23 14.41 0.15 8.02
C LEU A 23 14.96 -1.23 8.42
N MET A 24 14.70 -2.27 7.61
CA MET A 24 15.27 -3.60 7.84
C MET A 24 16.77 -3.68 7.47
N MET A 25 17.22 -2.90 6.48
CA MET A 25 18.62 -2.85 6.05
C MET A 25 19.49 -1.98 6.99
N ASP A 26 18.94 -0.88 7.49
CA ASP A 26 19.59 -0.06 8.50
C ASP A 26 19.55 -0.79 9.86
N LYS A 27 20.64 -1.49 10.18
CA LYS A 27 20.86 -2.24 11.44
C LYS A 27 20.72 -1.42 12.73
N ASN A 28 20.27 -0.17 12.66
CA ASN A 28 20.29 0.76 13.77
C ASN A 28 19.11 1.74 13.88
N MET A 29 18.08 1.73 13.00
CA MET A 29 17.11 2.84 12.99
C MET A 29 15.64 2.54 12.64
N GLY A 30 15.20 1.28 12.63
CA GLY A 30 13.77 1.00 12.84
C GLY A 30 13.52 0.84 14.33
N THR A 31 12.77 1.73 14.97
CA THR A 31 12.11 1.30 16.21
C THR A 31 11.14 0.19 15.83
N ASP A 32 11.04 -0.86 16.64
CA ASP A 32 10.06 -1.93 16.41
C ASP A 32 8.65 -1.35 16.18
N GLU A 33 8.36 -0.18 16.79
CA GLU A 33 7.15 0.60 16.59
C GLU A 33 6.98 1.19 15.16
N GLU A 34 8.00 1.81 14.56
CA GLU A 34 7.90 2.35 13.18
C GLU A 34 7.65 1.20 12.18
N VAL A 35 8.30 0.06 12.38
CA VAL A 35 8.10 -1.15 11.55
C VAL A 35 6.67 -1.66 11.68
N VAL A 36 6.12 -1.72 12.90
CA VAL A 36 4.74 -2.16 13.15
C VAL A 36 3.74 -1.22 12.47
N ILE A 37 3.90 0.10 12.64
CA ILE A 37 3.00 1.11 12.05
C ILE A 37 3.02 1.02 10.52
N LEU A 38 4.20 0.97 9.92
CA LEU A 38 4.33 0.88 8.47
C LEU A 38 3.79 -0.44 7.92
N SER A 39 3.94 -1.54 8.65
CA SER A 39 3.37 -2.84 8.27
C SER A 39 1.84 -2.84 8.29
N GLN A 40 1.24 -2.27 9.35
CA GLN A 40 -0.21 -2.11 9.44
C GLN A 40 -0.77 -1.21 8.32
N MET A 41 -0.07 -0.10 8.03
CA MET A 41 -0.45 0.79 6.93
C MET A 41 -0.35 0.07 5.58
N LEU A 42 0.68 -0.75 5.37
CA LEU A 42 0.84 -1.54 4.15
C LEU A 42 -0.34 -2.50 3.94
N ASP A 43 -0.75 -3.22 4.98
CA ASP A 43 -1.90 -4.14 4.93
C ASP A 43 -3.19 -3.40 4.56
N GLU A 44 -3.45 -2.24 5.18
CA GLU A 44 -4.60 -1.42 4.84
C GLU A 44 -4.60 -0.95 3.38
N LEU A 45 -3.44 -0.52 2.88
CA LEU A 45 -3.30 -0.04 1.50
C LEU A 45 -3.55 -1.18 0.50
N ILE A 46 -3.04 -2.38 0.80
CA ILE A 46 -3.26 -3.57 -0.03
C ILE A 46 -4.76 -3.94 -0.05
N ILE A 47 -5.42 -3.94 1.11
CA ILE A 47 -6.86 -4.19 1.20
C ILE A 47 -7.65 -3.18 0.36
N ARG A 48 -7.31 -1.88 0.44
CA ARG A 48 -7.94 -0.83 -0.36
C ARG A 48 -7.70 -1.04 -1.85
N TYR A 49 -6.47 -1.36 -2.25
CA TYR A 49 -6.11 -1.63 -3.65
C TYR A 49 -6.94 -2.76 -4.26
N TYR A 50 -7.15 -3.85 -3.52
CA TYR A 50 -8.01 -4.96 -3.97
C TYR A 50 -9.49 -4.59 -3.98
N LYS A 51 -9.97 -3.81 -3.00
CA LYS A 51 -11.36 -3.31 -3.00
C LYS A 51 -11.65 -2.46 -4.23
N GLU A 52 -10.79 -1.50 -4.53
CA GLU A 52 -10.90 -0.68 -5.75
C GLU A 52 -10.82 -1.54 -7.02
N SER A 53 -10.02 -2.61 -7.00
CA SER A 53 -9.95 -3.56 -8.13
C SER A 53 -11.24 -4.35 -8.30
N SER A 54 -11.87 -4.80 -7.21
CA SER A 54 -13.11 -5.58 -7.23
C SER A 54 -14.37 -4.76 -7.52
N LEU A 55 -14.35 -3.46 -7.21
CA LEU A 55 -15.45 -2.55 -7.45
C LEU A 55 -15.55 -2.13 -8.93
N GLY A 56 -14.41 -2.11 -9.66
CA GLY A 56 -14.38 -1.85 -11.09
C GLY A 56 -14.93 -2.98 -11.97
N GLU A 57 -15.09 -4.20 -11.46
CA GLU A 57 -15.62 -5.35 -12.23
C GLU A 57 -17.15 -5.48 -12.17
N LYS A 58 -17.86 -4.72 -11.32
CA LYS A 58 -19.32 -4.84 -11.16
C LYS A 58 -20.15 -3.94 -12.08
N GLU A 59 -19.54 -3.11 -12.92
CA GLU A 59 -20.24 -2.17 -13.81
C GLU A 59 -20.43 -2.64 -15.26
N ASP A 60 -20.17 -3.90 -15.59
CA ASP A 60 -20.30 -4.41 -16.98
C ASP A 60 -21.13 -5.70 -17.11
N VAL A 61 -22.30 -5.73 -16.46
CA VAL A 61 -23.32 -6.77 -16.72
C VAL A 61 -24.68 -6.08 -16.89
N SER A 62 -24.93 -5.60 -18.12
CA SER A 62 -26.27 -5.26 -18.63
C SER A 62 -26.82 -6.38 -19.51
#